data_AF-A0AAE5TKW3-F1
#
_entry.id   AF-A0AAE5TKW3-F1
#
_cell.length_a   1.000
_cell.length_b   1.000
_cell.length_c   1.000
_cell.angle_alpha   90.00
_cell.angle_beta   90.00
_cell.angle_gamma   90.00
#
_symmetry.space_group_name_H-M   'P 1'
#
loop_
_entity.id
_entity.type
_entity.pdbx_description
1 polymer ?
#
loop_
_entity_poly.entity_id
_entity_poly.type
_entity_poly.pdbx_seq_one_letter_code
_entity_poly.pdbx_strand_id
1 'polypeptide(L)'
;MASDYTPLKAFEIASGLNATELRAFFAIIFVALLLFAYVWAIKKGYSGLFSGFKGDLFDYLKLILKGAAVLIVVVLFFVSER
;
A
#
# COMPACT_ATOMS: atom_id res chain seq x y z
N MET A 1 -33.90 16.86 8.55
CA MET A 1 -33.38 15.48 8.66
C MET A 1 -32.29 15.30 7.62
N ALA A 2 -31.05 15.75 7.87
CA ALA A 2 -29.99 15.68 6.84
C ALA A 2 -28.54 15.92 7.37
N SER A 3 -28.20 15.58 8.61
CA SER A 3 -26.85 15.86 9.17
C SER A 3 -25.97 14.63 9.40
N ASP A 4 -26.50 13.40 9.36
CA ASP A 4 -25.79 12.23 9.91
C ASP A 4 -25.30 11.24 8.84
N TYR A 5 -25.20 11.67 7.58
CA TYR A 5 -24.66 10.88 6.48
C TYR A 5 -23.15 11.10 6.33
N THR A 6 -22.36 10.40 7.15
CA THR A 6 -20.92 10.29 6.91
C THR A 6 -20.65 9.38 5.70
N PRO A 7 -19.62 9.66 4.89
CA PRO A 7 -19.28 8.85 3.70
C PRO A 7 -19.14 7.34 4.00
N LEU A 8 -18.61 7.01 5.18
CA LEU A 8 -18.48 5.64 5.66
C LEU A 8 -19.84 4.94 5.76
N LYS A 9 -20.79 5.58 6.45
CA LYS A 9 -22.17 5.06 6.59
C LYS A 9 -22.89 4.94 5.25
N ALA A 10 -22.68 5.89 4.34
CA ALA A 10 -23.27 5.80 3.00
C ALA A 10 -22.76 4.58 2.22
N PHE A 11 -21.46 4.29 2.33
CA PHE A 11 -20.85 3.10 1.75
C PHE A 11 -21.36 1.80 2.40
N GLU A 12 -21.42 1.73 3.72
CA GLU A 12 -21.90 0.53 4.44
C GLU A 12 -23.35 0.21 4.09
N ILE A 13 -24.21 1.22 3.99
CA ILE A 13 -25.63 1.06 3.60
C ILE A 13 -25.76 0.58 2.14
N ALA A 14 -24.97 1.11 1.21
CA ALA A 14 -25.07 0.76 -0.20
C ALA A 14 -24.40 -0.59 -0.53
N SER A 15 -23.30 -0.93 0.15
CA SER A 15 -22.52 -2.14 -0.11
C SER A 15 -22.97 -3.34 0.73
N GLY A 16 -23.64 -3.10 1.86
CA GLY A 16 -23.99 -4.15 2.84
C GLY A 16 -22.77 -4.72 3.58
N LEU A 17 -21.59 -4.09 3.46
CA LEU A 17 -20.35 -4.54 4.07
C LEU A 17 -19.92 -3.57 5.17
N ASN A 18 -19.36 -4.11 6.27
CA ASN A 18 -18.75 -3.30 7.33
C ASN A 18 -17.44 -2.68 6.83
N ALA A 19 -17.33 -1.35 6.83
CA ALA A 19 -16.18 -0.63 6.29
C ALA A 19 -14.90 -0.92 7.09
N THR A 20 -15.03 -1.14 8.40
CA THR A 20 -13.90 -1.42 9.29
C THR A 20 -13.29 -2.78 8.99
N GLU A 21 -14.13 -3.80 8.80
CA GLU A 21 -13.69 -5.16 8.47
C GLU A 21 -13.04 -5.21 7.10
N LEU A 22 -13.61 -4.49 6.12
CA LEU A 22 -13.06 -4.39 4.77
C LEU A 22 -11.68 -3.71 4.77
N ARG A 23 -11.52 -2.64 5.56
CA ARG A 23 -10.22 -1.96 5.73
C ARG A 23 -9.18 -2.90 6.35
N ALA A 24 -9.56 -3.67 7.37
CA ALA A 24 -8.70 -4.66 8.00
C ALA A 24 -8.32 -5.78 7.02
N PHE A 25 -9.25 -6.24 6.18
CA PHE A 25 -8.98 -7.25 5.16
C PHE A 25 -7.97 -6.76 4.12
N PHE A 26 -8.14 -5.55 3.59
CA PHE A 26 -7.17 -4.94 2.67
C PHE A 26 -5.80 -4.74 3.32
N ALA A 27 -5.76 -4.39 4.60
CA ALA A 27 -4.52 -4.28 5.34
C ALA A 27 -3.75 -5.60 5.39
N ILE A 28 -4.44 -6.71 5.67
CA ILE A 28 -3.84 -8.04 5.71
C ILE A 28 -3.31 -8.44 4.33
N ILE A 29 -4.09 -8.23 3.27
CA ILE A 29 -3.65 -8.49 1.89
C ILE A 29 -2.40 -7.68 1.56
N PHE A 30 -2.38 -6.40 1.93
CA PHE A 30 -1.25 -5.53 1.68
C PHE A 30 0.03 -6.01 2.37
N VAL A 31 -0.06 -6.40 3.65
CA VAL A 31 1.08 -6.99 4.39
C VAL A 31 1.53 -8.29 3.75
N ALA A 32 0.61 -9.15 3.32
CA ALA A 32 0.95 -10.40 2.63
C ALA A 32 1.69 -10.15 1.30
N LEU A 33 1.28 -9.14 0.53
CA LEU A 33 1.96 -8.73 -0.70
C LEU A 33 3.36 -8.20 -0.43
N LEU A 34 3.57 -7.43 0.65
CA LEU A 34 4.90 -6.96 1.06
C LEU A 34 5.82 -8.12 1.43
N LEU A 35 5.32 -9.08 2.21
CA LEU A 35 6.08 -10.28 2.57
C LEU A 35 6.40 -11.13 1.32
N PHE A 36 5.46 -11.26 0.40
CA PHE A 36 5.69 -11.95 -0.86
C PHE A 36 6.75 -11.24 -1.72
N ALA A 37 6.68 -9.91 -1.83
CA ALA A 37 7.69 -9.11 -2.53
C ALA A 37 9.08 -9.25 -1.90
N TYR A 38 9.16 -9.30 -0.56
CA TYR A 38 10.41 -9.53 0.17
C TYR A 38 11.00 -10.93 -0.12
N VAL A 39 10.20 -11.99 0.00
CA VAL A 39 10.63 -13.36 -0.29
C VAL A 39 11.05 -13.50 -1.76
N TRP A 40 10.30 -12.88 -2.67
CA TRP A 40 10.64 -12.83 -4.10
C TRP A 40 11.98 -12.14 -4.35
N ALA A 41 12.24 -11.00 -3.70
CA ALA A 41 13.50 -10.27 -3.79
C ALA A 41 14.70 -11.09 -3.28
N ILE A 42 14.51 -11.88 -2.22
CA ILE A 42 15.56 -12.78 -1.69
C ILE A 42 15.80 -13.97 -2.63
N LYS A 43 14.74 -14.62 -3.12
CA LYS A 43 14.83 -15.87 -3.91
C LYS A 43 15.35 -15.68 -5.33
N LYS A 44 14.90 -14.64 -6.04
CA LYS A 44 15.39 -14.36 -7.42
C LYS A 44 16.64 -13.49 -7.43
N GLY A 45 17.10 -13.08 -6.26
CA GLY A 45 18.04 -11.98 -6.11
C GLY A 45 17.43 -10.68 -6.63
N TYR A 46 17.91 -9.58 -6.10
CA TYR A 46 17.69 -8.25 -6.64
C TYR A 46 18.18 -8.09 -8.11
N SER A 47 18.58 -9.17 -8.79
CA SER A 47 19.02 -9.25 -10.18
C SER A 47 18.09 -8.50 -11.14
N GLY A 48 16.76 -8.51 -10.96
CA GLY A 48 15.84 -7.73 -11.80
C GLY A 48 15.74 -6.23 -11.47
N LEU A 49 16.11 -5.84 -10.25
CA LEU A 49 16.20 -4.44 -9.81
C LEU A 49 17.56 -3.82 -10.16
N PHE A 50 18.60 -4.66 -10.25
CA PHE A 50 19.97 -4.24 -10.56
C PHE A 50 20.45 -4.60 -11.97
N SER A 51 19.69 -5.35 -12.76
CA SER A 51 20.06 -5.69 -14.15
C SER A 51 20.15 -4.49 -15.08
N GLY A 52 19.55 -3.35 -14.70
CA GLY A 52 19.73 -2.06 -15.36
C GLY A 52 20.52 -1.03 -14.52
N PHE A 53 20.93 -1.38 -13.30
CA PHE A 53 21.53 -0.46 -12.34
C PHE A 53 23.01 -0.30 -12.67
N LYS A 54 23.31 0.71 -13.48
CA LYS A 54 24.68 1.05 -13.89
C LYS A 54 25.48 1.75 -12.79
N GLY A 55 24.94 1.84 -11.57
CA GLY A 55 25.53 2.62 -10.47
C GLY A 55 25.31 4.13 -10.61
N ASP A 56 24.37 4.55 -11.47
CA ASP A 56 24.10 5.96 -11.72
C ASP A 56 23.19 6.56 -10.63
N LEU A 57 23.45 7.83 -10.28
CA LEU A 57 22.81 8.52 -9.14
C LEU A 57 21.27 8.55 -9.29
N PHE A 58 20.79 8.62 -10.54
CA PHE A 58 19.37 8.63 -10.87
C PHE A 58 18.65 7.29 -10.63
N ASP A 59 19.35 6.16 -10.70
CA ASP A 59 18.74 4.85 -10.44
C ASP A 59 18.58 4.61 -8.94
N TYR A 60 19.52 5.09 -8.12
CA TYR A 60 19.34 5.19 -6.67
C TYR A 60 18.15 6.07 -6.29
N LEU A 61 18.03 7.24 -6.93
CA LEU A 61 16.91 8.15 -6.68
C LEU A 61 15.57 7.49 -7.00
N LYS A 62 15.44 6.79 -8.14
CA LYS A 62 14.21 6.05 -8.50
C LYS A 62 13.87 4.96 -7.49
N LEU A 63 14.88 4.25 -6.97
CA LEU A 63 14.67 3.20 -5.98
C LEU A 63 14.15 3.76 -4.65
N ILE A 64 14.76 4.86 -4.19
CA ILE A 64 14.31 5.59 -3.00
C ILE A 64 12.90 6.15 -3.20
N LEU A 65 12.60 6.74 -4.37
CA LEU A 65 11.29 7.30 -4.68
C LEU A 65 10.18 6.24 -4.69
N LYS A 66 10.47 5.04 -5.23
CA LYS A 66 9.55 3.91 -5.19
C LYS A 66 9.29 3.44 -3.75
N GLY A 67 10.32 3.36 -2.93
CA GLY A 67 10.17 3.04 -1.50
C GLY A 67 9.35 4.09 -0.74
N ALA A 68 9.63 5.38 -0.99
CA ALA A 68 8.90 6.49 -0.38
C ALA A 68 7.43 6.51 -0.79
N ALA A 69 7.11 6.22 -2.06
CA ALA A 69 5.73 6.13 -2.53
C ALA A 69 4.94 5.03 -1.80
N VAL A 70 5.56 3.87 -1.58
CA VAL A 70 4.94 2.78 -0.81
C VAL A 70 4.69 3.21 0.64
N LEU A 71 5.67 3.84 1.29
CA LEU A 71 5.50 4.36 2.65
C LEU A 71 4.40 5.44 2.74
N ILE A 72 4.32 6.34 1.76
CA ILE A 72 3.25 7.35 1.69
C ILE A 72 1.89 6.69 1.55
N VAL A 73 1.74 5.68 0.69
CA VAL A 73 0.48 4.93 0.56
C VAL A 73 0.10 4.28 1.89
N VAL A 74 1.05 3.67 2.59
CA VAL A 74 0.81 3.09 3.92
C VAL A 74 0.37 4.15 4.93
N VAL A 75 1.08 5.27 5.01
CA VAL A 75 0.73 6.35 5.94
C VAL A 75 -0.66 6.93 5.62
N LEU A 76 -0.97 7.18 4.35
CA LEU A 76 -2.30 7.66 3.96
C LEU A 76 -3.39 6.63 4.26
N PHE A 77 -3.18 5.36 3.93
CA PHE A 77 -4.19 4.33 4.15
C PHE A 77 -4.43 4.02 5.63
N PHE A 78 -3.39 4.08 6.48
CA PHE A 78 -3.48 3.64 7.87
C PHE A 78 -3.54 4.78 8.89
N VAL A 79 -2.85 5.90 8.64
CA VAL A 79 -2.72 7.01 9.61
C VAL A 79 -3.65 8.17 9.28
N SER A 80 -4.01 8.38 8.01
CA SER A 80 -4.82 9.54 7.58
C SER A 80 -6.33 9.39 7.80
N GLU A 81 -6.82 8.33 8.45
CA GLU A 81 -8.21 8.28 8.96
C GLU A 81 -8.31 8.99 10.33
N ARG A 82 -8.08 10.30 10.33
CA ARG A 82 -8.69 11.19 11.33
C ARG A 82 -9.87 11.91 10.70
#